data_AF-A0A4Y2J6Y4-F1
#
_entry.id   AF-A0A4Y2J6Y4-F1
#
_cell.length_a   1.000
_cell.length_b   1.000
_cell.length_c   1.000
_cell.angle_alpha   90.00
_cell.angle_beta   90.00
_cell.angle_gamma   90.00
#
_symmetry.space_group_name_H-M   'P 1'
#
loop_
_entity.id
_entity.type
_entity.pdbx_description
1 polymer ?
#
loop_
_entity_poly.entity_id
_entity_poly.type
_entity_poly.pdbx_seq_one_letter_code
_entity_poly.pdbx_strand_id
1 'polypeptide(L)'
;MRKDFITPKLVAAFDRCQLSMGDSVFVLEATIDALGCNIDEFPISKSSIQRIRTEKRKERAENIKIDFQNEVPDVVTLHWDDKLLPALSARKSKEERLPIVISYGFKKQLIAVPKLDNSTGKEQAQAVWKAILD
;
A
#
# COMPACT_ATOMS: atom_id res chain seq x y z
N MET A 1 19.99 19.51 -12.22
CA MET A 1 19.07 18.89 -11.24
C MET A 1 17.83 18.46 -12.02
N ARG A 2 17.45 17.18 -11.96
CA ARG A 2 16.24 16.70 -12.67
C ARG A 2 14.98 17.25 -11.99
N LYS A 3 13.96 17.61 -12.77
CA LYS A 3 12.70 18.16 -12.24
C LYS A 3 11.90 17.06 -11.56
N ASP A 4 11.45 17.32 -10.34
CA ASP A 4 10.42 16.50 -9.71
C ASP A 4 9.06 16.93 -10.27
N PHE A 5 8.31 15.96 -10.79
CA PHE A 5 7.00 16.18 -11.39
C PHE A 5 5.95 15.23 -10.80
N ILE A 6 6.33 14.34 -9.88
CA ILE A 6 5.44 13.29 -9.42
C ILE A 6 4.67 13.73 -8.19
N THR A 7 3.40 14.01 -8.42
CA THR A 7 2.43 14.34 -7.38
C THR A 7 1.69 13.08 -6.91
N PRO A 8 1.14 13.08 -5.68
CA PRO A 8 0.21 12.03 -5.24
C PRO A 8 -0.96 11.81 -6.21
N LYS A 9 -1.42 12.88 -6.88
CA LYS A 9 -2.49 12.84 -7.88
C LYS A 9 -2.09 12.03 -9.12
N LEU A 10 -0.85 12.19 -9.60
CA LEU A 10 -0.32 11.41 -10.73
C LEU A 10 -0.26 9.92 -10.38
N VAL A 11 0.28 9.58 -9.20
CA VAL A 11 0.35 8.19 -8.74
C VAL A 11 -1.05 7.58 -8.59
N ALA A 12 -2.01 8.34 -8.05
CA ALA A 12 -3.40 7.89 -7.94
C ALA A 12 -4.05 7.64 -9.31
N ALA A 13 -3.72 8.44 -10.33
CA ALA A 13 -4.18 8.22 -11.70
C ALA A 13 -3.60 6.92 -12.28
N PHE A 14 -2.30 6.67 -12.10
CA PHE A 14 -1.67 5.41 -12.53
C PHE A 14 -2.29 4.19 -11.86
N ASP A 15 -2.62 4.28 -10.57
CA ASP A 15 -3.26 3.19 -9.82
C ASP A 15 -4.69 2.95 -10.31
N ARG A 16 -5.47 4.01 -10.53
CA ARG A 16 -6.85 3.91 -11.01
C ARG A 16 -6.95 3.34 -12.43
N CYS A 17 -6.00 3.69 -13.29
CA CYS A 17 -5.91 3.17 -14.65
C CYS A 17 -5.18 1.83 -14.74
N GLN A 18 -4.76 1.24 -13.60
CA GLN A 18 -4.04 -0.03 -13.53
C GLN A 18 -2.78 -0.07 -14.41
N LEU A 19 -2.10 1.07 -14.59
CA LEU A 19 -0.94 1.15 -15.45
C LEU A 19 0.21 0.35 -14.87
N SER A 20 0.83 -0.48 -15.71
CA SER A 20 2.11 -1.10 -15.38
C SER A 20 3.21 -0.05 -15.29
N MET A 21 4.38 -0.45 -14.79
CA MET A 21 5.55 0.44 -14.77
C MET A 21 5.98 0.85 -16.18
N GLY A 22 5.83 -0.07 -17.16
CA GLY A 22 6.14 0.20 -18.56
C GLY A 22 5.14 1.18 -19.18
N ASP A 23 3.84 0.95 -18.98
CA ASP A 23 2.81 1.83 -19.53
C ASP A 23 2.89 3.23 -18.92
N SER A 24 3.27 3.31 -17.64
CA SER A 24 3.50 4.59 -16.96
C SER A 24 4.66 5.36 -17.60
N VAL A 25 5.77 4.71 -17.96
CA VAL A 25 6.88 5.33 -18.71
C VAL A 25 6.37 5.84 -20.06
N PHE A 26 5.70 4.97 -20.82
CA PHE A 26 5.25 5.27 -22.17
C PHE A 26 4.27 6.46 -22.22
N VAL A 27 3.27 6.47 -21.33
CA VAL A 27 2.30 7.57 -21.24
C VAL A 27 2.99 8.88 -20.87
N LEU A 28 3.97 8.86 -19.96
CA LEU A 28 4.69 10.06 -19.56
C LEU A 28 5.59 10.60 -20.68
N GLU A 29 6.33 9.73 -21.36
CA GLU A 29 7.17 10.11 -22.50
C GLU A 29 6.34 10.76 -23.61
N ALA A 30 5.23 10.11 -24.02
CA ALA A 30 4.33 10.64 -25.04
C ALA A 30 3.70 11.97 -24.62
N THR A 31 3.36 12.13 -23.33
CA THR A 31 2.79 13.39 -22.82
C THR A 31 3.81 14.52 -22.85
N ILE A 32 5.06 14.25 -22.46
CA ILE A 32 6.13 15.25 -22.41
C ILE A 32 6.55 15.69 -23.81
N ASP A 33 6.63 14.74 -24.73
CA ASP A 33 6.87 15.00 -26.15
C ASP A 33 5.76 15.87 -26.76
N ALA A 34 4.49 15.52 -26.50
CA ALA A 34 3.33 16.30 -26.95
C ALA A 34 3.29 17.73 -26.36
N LEU A 35 3.87 17.93 -25.17
CA LEU A 35 4.01 19.24 -24.53
C LEU A 35 5.28 20.00 -24.99
N GLY A 36 6.09 19.43 -25.88
CA GLY A 36 7.34 20.03 -26.37
C GLY A 36 8.41 20.19 -25.30
N CYS A 37 8.32 19.41 -24.22
CA CYS A 37 9.27 19.46 -23.11
C CYS A 37 10.45 18.52 -23.35
N ASN A 38 11.64 18.88 -22.88
CA ASN A 38 12.80 18.00 -22.97
C ASN A 38 12.67 16.81 -21.99
N ILE A 39 12.65 15.59 -22.53
CA ILE A 39 12.53 14.34 -21.75
C ILE A 39 13.69 14.18 -20.76
N ASP A 40 14.90 14.62 -21.12
CA ASP A 40 16.10 14.48 -20.27
C ASP A 40 16.02 15.29 -18.96
N GLU A 41 15.10 16.25 -18.88
CA GLU A 41 14.85 17.04 -17.67
C GLU A 41 14.13 16.22 -16.59
N PHE A 42 13.48 15.11 -16.95
CA PHE A 42 12.63 14.32 -16.07
C PHE A 42 13.26 12.96 -15.73
N PRO A 43 13.12 12.47 -14.49
CA PRO A 43 13.62 11.14 -14.09
C PRO A 43 12.68 10.01 -14.55
N ILE A 44 12.49 9.85 -15.87
CA ILE A 44 11.57 8.86 -16.44
C ILE A 44 12.34 7.58 -16.74
N SER A 45 12.28 6.64 -15.81
CA SER A 45 12.76 5.28 -16.00
C SER A 45 11.91 4.35 -15.19
N LYS A 46 11.83 3.07 -15.59
CA LYS A 46 11.04 2.06 -14.86
C LYS A 46 11.38 2.02 -13.37
N SER A 47 12.67 2.08 -13.02
CA SER A 47 13.15 2.08 -11.64
C SER A 47 12.76 3.35 -10.89
N SER A 48 12.88 4.52 -11.53
CA SER A 48 12.49 5.80 -10.91
C SER A 48 10.99 5.84 -10.63
N ILE A 49 10.15 5.46 -11.60
CA ILE A 49 8.70 5.41 -11.38
C ILE A 49 8.37 4.38 -10.30
N GLN A 50 9.05 3.24 -10.24
CA GLN A 50 8.78 2.19 -9.24
C GLN A 50 9.07 2.70 -7.84
N ARG A 51 10.24 3.29 -7.65
CA ARG A 51 10.65 3.90 -6.37
C ARG A 51 9.63 4.96 -5.95
N ILE A 52 9.30 5.89 -6.83
CA ILE A 52 8.39 7.00 -6.52
C ILE A 52 6.96 6.51 -6.22
N ARG A 53 6.41 5.57 -7.00
CA ARG A 53 5.10 4.98 -6.71
C ARG A 53 5.10 4.27 -5.35
N THR A 54 6.19 3.59 -5.00
CA THR A 54 6.33 2.90 -3.71
C THR A 54 6.37 3.91 -2.56
N GLU A 55 7.18 4.96 -2.67
CA GLU A 55 7.27 6.05 -1.68
C GLU A 55 5.91 6.73 -1.49
N LYS A 56 5.24 7.13 -2.56
CA LYS A 56 3.93 7.81 -2.48
C LYS A 56 2.80 6.93 -1.99
N ARG A 57 2.82 5.63 -2.29
CA ARG A 57 1.86 4.68 -1.70
C ARG A 57 2.12 4.47 -0.21
N LYS A 58 3.39 4.44 0.22
CA LYS A 58 3.76 4.37 1.63
C LYS A 58 3.26 5.60 2.40
N GLU A 59 3.59 6.80 1.89
CA GLU A 59 3.12 8.08 2.44
C GLU A 59 1.59 8.11 2.54
N ARG A 60 0.89 7.70 1.47
CA ARG A 60 -0.58 7.63 1.48
C ARG A 60 -1.12 6.64 2.52
N ALA A 61 -0.50 5.47 2.67
CA ALA A 61 -0.92 4.48 3.66
C ALA A 61 -0.71 4.98 5.10
N GLU A 62 0.40 5.67 5.36
CA GLU A 62 0.68 6.32 6.65
C GLU A 62 -0.34 7.41 6.96
N ASN A 63 -0.65 8.28 6.00
CA ASN A 63 -1.68 9.32 6.18
C ASN A 63 -3.05 8.71 6.47
N ILE A 64 -3.46 7.65 5.74
CA ILE A 64 -4.71 6.93 6.02
C ILE A 64 -4.71 6.34 7.44
N LYS A 65 -3.58 5.78 7.91
CA LYS A 65 -3.47 5.26 9.27
C LYS A 65 -3.64 6.37 10.30
N ILE A 66 -2.96 7.51 10.12
CA ILE A 66 -3.01 8.66 11.03
C ILE A 66 -4.42 9.27 11.07
N ASP A 67 -5.00 9.53 9.91
CA ASP A 67 -6.35 10.09 9.79
C ASP A 67 -7.37 9.19 10.49
N PHE A 68 -7.24 7.86 10.32
CA PHE A 68 -8.08 6.92 11.02
C PHE A 68 -7.90 7.01 12.54
N GLN A 69 -6.65 6.94 13.03
CA GLN A 69 -6.32 6.97 14.47
C GLN A 69 -6.85 8.23 15.18
N ASN A 70 -6.81 9.38 14.52
CA ASN A 70 -7.32 10.64 15.08
C ASN A 70 -8.84 10.64 15.32
N GLU A 71 -9.57 9.76 14.64
CA GLU A 71 -11.03 9.69 14.67
C GLU A 71 -11.54 8.42 15.35
N VAL A 72 -10.65 7.54 15.83
CA VAL A 72 -11.03 6.27 16.50
C VAL A 72 -11.70 6.57 17.85
N PRO A 73 -12.93 6.07 18.09
CA PRO A 73 -13.56 6.17 19.40
C PRO A 73 -12.95 5.17 20.40
N ASP A 74 -13.21 5.39 21.70
CA ASP A 74 -12.71 4.53 22.78
C ASP A 74 -13.12 3.05 22.64
N VAL A 75 -14.27 2.81 21.99
CA VAL A 75 -14.81 1.46 21.77
C VAL A 75 -15.00 1.23 20.28
N VAL A 76 -14.39 0.15 19.79
CA VAL A 76 -14.46 -0.29 18.39
C VAL A 76 -14.76 -1.77 18.29
N THR A 77 -15.27 -2.22 17.14
CA THR A 77 -15.41 -3.65 16.84
C THR A 77 -14.17 -4.14 16.11
N LEU A 78 -13.55 -5.19 16.64
CA LEU A 78 -12.42 -5.88 16.04
C LEU A 78 -12.89 -7.10 15.26
N HIS A 79 -12.41 -7.26 14.04
CA HIS A 79 -12.66 -8.41 13.16
C HIS A 79 -11.32 -9.02 12.76
N TRP A 80 -11.18 -10.33 12.87
CA TRP A 80 -10.04 -11.05 12.33
C TRP A 80 -10.49 -12.41 11.78
N ASP A 81 -9.85 -12.83 10.71
CA ASP A 81 -10.06 -14.13 10.08
C ASP A 81 -8.77 -14.53 9.39
N ASP A 82 -8.37 -15.80 9.51
CA ASP A 82 -7.13 -16.27 8.92
C ASP A 82 -7.29 -16.55 7.42
N LYS A 83 -6.20 -16.37 6.69
CA LYS A 83 -6.19 -16.57 5.24
C LYS A 83 -4.85 -17.11 4.76
N LEU A 84 -4.91 -18.16 3.96
CA LEU A 84 -3.76 -18.66 3.21
C LEU A 84 -3.50 -17.75 1.99
N LEU A 85 -2.38 -17.06 2.00
CA LEU A 85 -1.92 -16.20 0.91
C LEU A 85 -0.66 -16.79 0.25
N PRO A 86 -0.38 -16.47 -1.03
CA PRO A 86 0.88 -16.81 -1.65
C PRO A 86 2.04 -16.22 -0.84
N ALA A 87 3.05 -17.04 -0.53
CA ALA A 87 4.19 -16.53 0.21
C ALA A 87 5.09 -15.68 -0.70
N LEU A 88 5.68 -14.63 -0.14
CA LEU A 88 6.67 -13.80 -0.85
C LEU A 88 8.01 -14.53 -1.07
N SER A 89 8.21 -15.69 -0.43
CA SER A 89 9.42 -16.50 -0.52
C SER A 89 9.27 -17.57 -1.60
N ALA A 90 10.27 -17.72 -2.46
CA ALA A 90 10.32 -18.81 -3.44
C ALA A 90 10.35 -20.22 -2.79
N ARG A 91 10.65 -20.34 -1.49
CA ARG A 91 10.73 -21.63 -0.77
C ARG A 91 9.38 -22.16 -0.28
N LYS A 92 8.36 -21.32 -0.16
CA LYS A 92 7.02 -21.72 0.28
C LYS A 92 6.00 -21.25 -0.75
N SER A 93 5.03 -22.09 -1.09
CA SER A 93 3.97 -21.68 -2.02
C SER A 93 2.91 -20.81 -1.35
N LYS A 94 2.63 -21.04 -0.07
CA LYS A 94 1.63 -20.32 0.72
C LYS A 94 2.13 -20.03 2.14
N GLU A 95 1.59 -18.99 2.74
CA GLU A 95 1.75 -18.64 4.14
C GLU A 95 0.41 -18.20 4.73
N GLU A 96 0.23 -18.50 6.01
CA GLU A 96 -0.95 -18.11 6.75
C GLU A 96 -0.79 -16.68 7.26
N ARG A 97 -1.81 -15.87 7.03
CA ARG A 97 -1.82 -14.44 7.29
C ARG A 97 -3.13 -14.12 7.98
N LEU A 98 -3.09 -13.27 9.00
CA LEU A 98 -4.26 -12.89 9.77
C LEU A 98 -4.63 -11.43 9.51
N PRO A 99 -5.48 -11.12 8.52
CA PRO A 99 -6.09 -9.81 8.41
C PRO A 99 -6.80 -9.41 9.72
N ILE A 100 -6.41 -8.26 10.28
CA ILE A 100 -7.03 -7.67 11.45
C ILE A 100 -7.62 -6.32 11.05
N VAL A 101 -8.93 -6.18 11.23
CA VAL A 101 -9.72 -5.03 10.81
C VAL A 101 -10.44 -4.45 12.03
N ILE A 102 -10.41 -3.13 12.16
CA ILE A 102 -11.23 -2.40 13.12
C ILE A 102 -12.37 -1.71 12.37
N SER A 103 -13.57 -1.71 12.95
CA SER A 103 -14.70 -0.95 12.45
C SER A 103 -15.39 -0.16 13.54
N TYR A 104 -15.85 1.05 13.19
CA TYR A 104 -16.77 1.85 14.00
C TYR A 104 -17.66 2.69 13.08
N GLY A 105 -18.95 2.82 13.40
CA GLY A 105 -19.93 3.45 12.51
C GLY A 105 -19.90 2.84 11.10
N PHE A 106 -19.68 3.67 10.08
CA PHE A 106 -19.52 3.25 8.68
C PHE A 106 -18.06 3.13 8.22
N LYS A 107 -17.09 3.26 9.12
CA LYS A 107 -15.66 3.22 8.82
C LYS A 107 -15.09 1.83 9.12
N LYS A 108 -14.16 1.38 8.28
CA LYS A 108 -13.39 0.14 8.44
C LYS A 108 -11.94 0.39 8.07
N GLN A 109 -11.02 -0.11 8.86
CA GLN A 109 -9.58 0.02 8.60
C GLN A 109 -8.88 -1.30 8.86
N LEU A 110 -8.07 -1.73 7.89
CA LEU A 110 -7.11 -2.81 8.08
C LEU A 110 -5.93 -2.26 8.88
N ILE A 111 -5.71 -2.80 10.08
CA ILE A 111 -4.63 -2.33 10.96
C ILE A 111 -3.36 -3.17 10.80
N ALA A 112 -3.50 -4.47 10.53
CA ALA A 112 -2.36 -5.37 10.36
C ALA A 112 -2.71 -6.62 9.55
N VAL A 113 -1.68 -7.24 8.97
CA VAL A 113 -1.75 -8.57 8.33
C VAL A 113 -0.54 -9.42 8.77
N PRO A 114 -0.40 -9.70 10.08
CA PRO A 114 0.70 -10.51 10.58
C PRO A 114 0.75 -11.87 9.90
N LYS A 115 1.97 -12.35 9.69
CA LYS A 115 2.23 -13.73 9.33
C LYS A 115 2.04 -14.60 10.57
N LEU A 116 1.35 -15.72 10.41
CA LEU A 116 1.23 -16.73 11.44
C LEU A 116 2.14 -17.92 11.12
N ASP A 117 2.76 -18.47 12.16
CA ASP A 117 3.47 -19.74 12.06
C ASP A 117 2.50 -20.93 12.06
N ASN A 118 1.36 -20.78 12.75
CA ASN A 118 0.22 -21.68 12.78
C ASN A 118 -1.08 -20.91 13.10
N SER A 119 -2.24 -21.46 12.75
CA SER A 119 -3.58 -20.90 13.01
C SER A 119 -4.19 -21.28 14.36
N THR A 120 -3.39 -21.66 15.35
CA THR A 120 -3.96 -21.93 16.67
C THR A 120 -4.57 -20.64 17.25
N GLY A 121 -5.64 -20.78 18.04
CA GLY A 121 -6.32 -19.63 18.64
C GLY A 121 -5.40 -18.78 19.53
N LYS A 122 -4.38 -19.39 20.13
CA LYS A 122 -3.38 -18.68 20.94
C LYS A 122 -2.52 -17.76 20.08
N GLU A 123 -2.01 -18.24 18.96
CA GLU A 123 -1.15 -17.49 18.06
C GLU A 123 -1.95 -16.36 17.39
N GLN A 124 -3.21 -16.62 17.02
CA GLN A 124 -4.12 -15.60 16.53
C GLN A 124 -4.39 -14.51 17.58
N ALA A 125 -4.70 -14.89 18.83
CA ALA A 125 -4.96 -13.94 19.91
C ALA A 125 -3.73 -13.07 20.22
N GLN A 126 -2.52 -13.65 20.20
CA GLN A 126 -1.28 -12.90 20.39
C GLN A 126 -1.02 -11.91 19.24
N ALA A 127 -1.26 -12.32 18.00
CA ALA A 127 -1.11 -11.46 16.83
C ALA A 127 -2.10 -10.27 16.87
N VAL A 128 -3.34 -10.54 17.27
CA VAL A 128 -4.37 -9.51 17.52
C VAL A 128 -3.93 -8.53 18.61
N TRP A 129 -3.52 -9.05 19.77
CA TRP A 129 -3.10 -8.21 20.89
C TRP A 129 -1.95 -7.29 20.51
N LYS A 130 -0.94 -7.81 19.80
CA LYS A 130 0.19 -7.00 19.33
C LYS A 130 -0.24 -5.92 18.34
N ALA A 131 -1.12 -6.25 17.39
CA ALA A 131 -1.59 -5.30 16.39
C ALA A 131 -2.40 -4.13 16.98
N ILE A 132 -3.02 -4.30 18.15
CA ILE A 132 -3.74 -3.24 18.86
C ILE A 132 -2.79 -2.30 19.59
N LEU A 133 -1.63 -2.80 20.04
CA LEU A 133 -0.64 -2.02 20.80
C LEU A 133 0.36 -1.24 19.92
N ASP A 134 0.46 -1.56 18.62
CA ASP A 134 1.40 -0.98 17.64
C ASP A 134 0.86 0.29 16.91
#